data_AF-A0A7Y8HNG7-F1
#
_entry.id   AF-A0A7Y8HNG7-F1
#
_cell.length_a   1.000
_cell.length_b   1.000
_cell.length_c   1.000
_cell.angle_alpha   90.00
_cell.angle_beta   90.00
_cell.angle_gamma   90.00
#
_symmetry.space_group_name_H-M   'P 1'
#
loop_
_entity.id
_entity.type
_entity.pdbx_description
1 polymer ?
#
loop_
_entity_poly.entity_id
_entity_poly.type
_entity_poly.pdbx_seq_one_letter_code
_entity_poly.pdbx_strand_id
1 'polypeptide(L)'
;MRKWLKAIVTASLISTIQASAVEIGDVLISADEAVKLIGKPDVMFVTGDSHDIFELGHIKGSVEMYAHHLHHADITGHMHCAPLFMCPDEAEKYIGSKGI
;
A
#
# COMPACT_ATOMS: atom_id res chain seq x y z
N MET A 1 -7.32 24.23 -58.46
CA MET A 1 -7.11 24.77 -57.10
C MET A 1 -8.17 24.20 -56.18
N ARG A 2 -7.77 23.72 -54.99
CA ARG A 2 -8.60 23.44 -53.80
C ARG A 2 -9.67 22.34 -53.97
N LYS A 3 -9.84 21.39 -53.07
CA LYS A 3 -9.25 21.08 -51.76
C LYS A 3 -9.62 19.62 -51.51
N TRP A 4 -8.61 18.85 -51.13
CA TRP A 4 -8.77 17.50 -50.62
C TRP A 4 -9.47 17.60 -49.26
N LEU A 5 -10.59 16.90 -49.08
CA LEU A 5 -11.13 16.58 -47.76
C LEU A 5 -11.13 15.06 -47.62
N LYS A 6 -9.96 14.52 -47.26
CA LYS A 6 -9.87 13.19 -46.68
C LYS A 6 -10.55 13.26 -45.31
N ALA A 7 -11.75 12.70 -45.20
CA ALA A 7 -12.38 12.45 -43.92
C ALA A 7 -11.59 11.32 -43.23
N ILE A 8 -10.64 11.69 -42.38
CA ILE A 8 -9.99 10.76 -41.47
C ILE A 8 -10.89 10.67 -40.25
N VAL A 9 -11.72 9.64 -40.20
CA VAL A 9 -12.48 9.27 -39.00
C VAL A 9 -11.52 8.44 -38.15
N THR A 10 -10.78 9.09 -37.27
CA THR A 10 -10.06 8.41 -36.17
C THR A 10 -11.08 7.99 -35.13
N ALA A 11 -11.54 6.74 -35.20
CA ALA A 11 -12.26 6.10 -34.11
C ALA A 11 -11.28 5.81 -32.98
N SER A 12 -11.15 6.73 -32.03
CA SER A 12 -10.41 6.47 -30.79
C SER A 12 -11.19 5.44 -29.97
N LEU A 13 -10.66 4.22 -29.88
CA LEU A 13 -11.05 3.21 -28.90
C LEU A 13 -10.72 3.74 -27.52
N ILE A 14 -11.71 4.32 -26.84
CA ILE A 14 -11.63 4.64 -25.42
C ILE A 14 -11.80 3.31 -24.68
N SER A 15 -10.69 2.66 -24.37
CA SER A 15 -10.68 1.54 -23.42
C SER A 15 -11.04 2.08 -22.05
N THR A 16 -12.30 1.97 -21.67
CA THR A 16 -12.75 2.22 -20.31
C THR A 16 -12.12 1.16 -19.41
N ILE A 17 -11.06 1.53 -18.69
CA ILE A 17 -10.55 0.75 -17.57
C ILE A 17 -11.64 0.82 -16.49
N GLN A 18 -12.51 -0.20 -16.45
CA GLN A 18 -13.40 -0.39 -15.31
C GLN A 18 -12.52 -0.82 -14.13
N ALA A 19 -12.27 0.12 -13.23
CA ALA A 19 -11.78 -0.20 -11.89
C ALA A 19 -12.90 -0.99 -11.18
N SER A 20 -12.81 -2.32 -11.22
CA SER A 20 -13.63 -3.17 -10.37
C SER A 20 -13.18 -2.97 -8.93
N ALA A 21 -14.06 -2.41 -8.10
CA ALA A 21 -13.88 -2.40 -6.66
C ALA A 21 -13.73 -3.84 -6.18
N VAL A 22 -12.58 -4.16 -5.60
CA VAL A 22 -12.36 -5.44 -4.92
C VAL A 22 -13.15 -5.37 -3.61
N GLU A 23 -14.19 -6.18 -3.50
CA GLU A 23 -14.82 -6.48 -2.20
C GLU A 23 -13.76 -7.20 -1.36
N ILE A 24 -13.07 -6.45 -0.52
CA ILE A 24 -12.13 -7.00 0.45
C ILE A 24 -12.99 -7.68 1.52
N GLY A 25 -13.22 -8.99 1.37
CA GLY A 25 -13.81 -9.82 2.43
C GLY A 25 -12.96 -9.78 3.70
N ASP A 26 -13.42 -10.40 4.79
CA ASP A 26 -12.68 -10.43 6.06
C ASP A 26 -11.20 -10.80 5.84
N VAL A 27 -10.29 -9.83 6.01
CA VAL A 27 -8.83 -9.97 5.80
C VAL A 27 -8.17 -10.58 7.03
N LEU A 28 -8.91 -11.41 7.75
CA LEU A 28 -8.46 -12.02 8.98
C LEU A 28 -7.97 -13.43 8.66
N ILE A 29 -6.77 -13.75 9.15
CA ILE A 29 -6.23 -15.11 9.12
C ILE A 29 -6.00 -15.56 10.55
N SER A 30 -6.14 -16.86 10.80
CA SER A 30 -5.73 -17.46 12.07
C SER A 30 -4.20 -17.49 12.22
N ALA A 31 -3.72 -17.66 13.46
CA ALA A 31 -2.29 -17.83 13.71
C ALA A 31 -1.69 -19.04 12.97
N ASP A 32 -2.43 -20.16 12.92
CA ASP A 32 -2.00 -21.37 12.21
C ASP A 32 -1.91 -21.15 10.69
N GLU A 33 -2.77 -20.31 10.13
CA GLU A 33 -2.68 -19.90 8.72
C GLU A 33 -1.49 -18.97 8.49
N ALA A 34 -1.26 -18.01 9.38
CA ALA A 34 -0.11 -17.12 9.30
C ALA A 34 1.22 -17.89 9.29
N VAL A 35 1.39 -18.89 10.17
CA VAL A 35 2.61 -19.72 10.19
C VAL A 35 2.88 -20.38 8.84
N LYS A 36 1.85 -20.83 8.12
CA LYS A 36 1.99 -21.47 6.80
C LYS A 36 2.42 -20.51 5.69
N LEU A 37 2.35 -19.19 5.94
CA LEU A 37 2.74 -18.16 4.97
C LEU A 37 4.20 -17.71 5.16
N ILE A 38 4.84 -18.05 6.28
CA ILE A 38 6.23 -17.64 6.57
C ILE A 38 7.16 -18.17 5.47
N GLY A 39 7.96 -17.27 4.89
CA GLY A 39 8.95 -17.57 3.87
C GLY A 39 8.39 -17.78 2.46
N LYS A 40 7.08 -17.61 2.25
CA LYS A 40 6.54 -17.57 0.88
C LYS A 40 7.02 -16.31 0.17
N PRO A 41 7.46 -16.39 -1.10
CA PRO A 41 8.07 -15.27 -1.81
C PRO A 41 7.10 -14.09 -2.00
N ASP A 42 5.80 -14.36 -2.10
CA ASP A 42 4.77 -13.34 -2.35
C ASP A 42 4.06 -12.89 -1.06
N VAL A 43 4.64 -13.16 0.11
CA VAL A 43 4.07 -12.75 1.41
C VAL A 43 5.11 -12.01 2.24
N MET A 44 4.77 -10.78 2.63
CA MET A 44 5.55 -9.99 3.58
C MET A 44 4.79 -9.91 4.91
N PHE A 45 5.48 -10.26 6.00
CA PHE A 45 5.01 -9.93 7.35
C PHE A 45 5.50 -8.54 7.72
N VAL A 46 4.60 -7.72 8.28
CA VAL A 46 4.93 -6.36 8.72
C VAL A 46 4.60 -6.26 10.20
N THR A 47 5.58 -5.95 11.04
CA THR A 47 5.30 -5.60 12.43
C THR A 47 4.95 -4.12 12.55
N GLY A 48 3.86 -3.84 13.26
CA GLY A 48 3.46 -2.49 13.64
C GLY A 48 4.00 -2.05 15.00
N ASP A 49 4.68 -2.93 15.72
CA ASP A 49 5.08 -2.67 17.10
C ASP A 49 6.30 -1.72 17.19
N SER A 50 6.69 -1.35 18.41
CA SER A 50 7.89 -0.55 18.66
C SER A 50 9.17 -1.26 18.23
N HIS A 51 10.20 -0.46 17.97
CA HIS A 51 11.53 -0.96 17.62
C HIS A 51 12.05 -1.94 18.69
N ASP A 52 11.91 -1.59 19.97
CA ASP A 52 12.34 -2.45 21.07
C ASP A 52 11.62 -3.81 21.06
N ILE A 53 10.31 -3.84 20.76
CA ILE A 53 9.56 -5.10 20.65
C ILE A 53 10.01 -5.90 19.42
N PHE A 54 10.24 -5.22 18.30
CA PHE A 54 10.77 -5.87 17.10
C PHE A 54 12.12 -6.54 17.37
N GLU A 55 13.03 -5.88 18.10
CA GLU A 55 14.33 -6.47 18.47
C GLU A 55 14.20 -7.65 19.43
N LEU A 56 13.23 -7.60 20.37
CA LEU A 56 13.01 -8.66 21.35
C LEU A 56 12.41 -9.92 20.74
N GLY A 57 11.55 -9.79 19.73
CA GLY A 57 10.97 -10.94 19.05
C GLY A 57 9.99 -10.56 17.96
N HIS A 58 10.25 -11.05 16.75
CA HIS A 58 9.39 -10.86 15.58
C HIS A 58 9.32 -12.13 14.71
N ILE A 59 8.35 -12.17 13.80
CA ILE A 59 8.24 -13.25 12.81
C ILE A 59 9.45 -13.15 11.88
N LYS A 60 10.27 -14.20 11.81
CA LYS A 60 11.49 -14.19 11.00
C LYS A 60 11.21 -13.75 9.55
N GLY A 61 11.94 -12.75 9.09
CA GLY A 61 11.79 -12.17 7.75
C GLY A 61 10.73 -11.07 7.65
N SER A 62 10.05 -10.72 8.75
CA SER A 62 9.16 -9.56 8.78
C SER A 62 9.94 -8.25 8.72
N VAL A 63 9.30 -7.21 8.18
CA VAL A 63 9.81 -5.84 8.20
C VAL A 63 9.18 -5.03 9.33
N GLU A 64 9.96 -4.11 9.88
CA GLU A 64 9.50 -3.19 10.92
C GLU A 64 8.89 -1.93 10.31
N MET A 65 7.65 -1.65 10.70
CA MET A 65 6.91 -0.43 10.36
C MET A 65 6.19 0.13 11.59
N TYR A 66 6.93 0.88 12.42
CA TYR A 66 6.44 1.40 13.69
C TYR A 66 5.10 2.16 13.56
N ALA A 67 4.05 1.60 14.18
CA ALA A 67 2.68 2.08 14.00
C ALA A 67 2.45 3.50 14.50
N HIS A 68 3.22 3.94 15.50
CA HIS A 68 3.11 5.30 16.03
C HIS A 68 3.63 6.35 15.06
N HIS A 69 4.52 6.00 14.13
CA HIS A 69 4.90 6.89 13.03
C HIS A 69 3.88 6.89 11.89
N LEU A 70 2.89 6.00 11.91
CA LEU A 70 1.75 6.04 10.97
C LEU A 70 0.77 7.16 11.34
N HIS A 71 0.69 7.47 12.63
CA HIS A 71 -0.27 8.38 13.22
C HIS A 71 0.44 9.37 14.16
N HIS A 72 0.90 10.50 13.62
CA HIS A 72 1.40 11.59 14.46
C HIS A 72 0.30 12.62 14.73
N ALA A 73 -0.20 12.64 15.97
CA ALA A 73 -0.97 13.75 16.50
C ALA A 73 -0.05 14.72 17.24
N ASP A 74 -0.24 16.03 17.08
CA ASP A 74 0.40 17.00 17.97
C ASP A 74 -0.20 16.98 19.39
N ILE A 75 0.33 17.82 20.27
CA ILE A 75 -0.13 17.96 21.65
C ILE A 75 -1.60 18.42 21.78
N THR A 76 -2.19 18.90 20.68
CA THR A 76 -3.60 19.32 20.60
C THR A 76 -4.50 18.26 19.96
N GLY A 77 -3.95 17.14 19.52
CA GLY A 77 -4.67 16.07 18.82
C GLY A 77 -4.81 16.29 17.31
N HIS A 78 -4.16 17.30 16.73
CA HIS A 78 -4.15 17.48 15.28
C HIS A 78 -3.24 16.45 14.62
N MET A 79 -3.80 15.67 13.71
CA MET A 79 -3.05 14.72 12.90
C MET A 79 -2.18 15.48 11.89
N HIS A 80 -0.87 15.44 12.06
CA HIS A 80 0.07 15.88 11.05
C HIS A 80 0.13 14.87 9.91
N CYS A 81 0.51 15.36 8.73
CA CYS A 81 0.92 14.51 7.62
C CYS A 81 2.10 13.65 8.05
N ALA A 82 1.80 12.46 8.55
CA ALA A 82 2.71 11.35 8.62
C ALA A 82 2.52 10.53 7.34
N PRO A 83 3.60 9.94 6.78
CA PRO A 83 3.58 9.36 5.45
C PRO A 83 2.38 8.46 5.21
N LEU A 84 1.91 7.72 6.22
CA LEU A 84 0.93 6.66 6.01
C LEU A 84 -0.56 7.02 6.12
N PHE A 85 -0.93 8.18 6.68
CA PHE A 85 -2.35 8.49 6.94
C PHE A 85 -2.98 9.48 5.96
N MET A 86 -2.25 10.51 5.47
CA MET A 86 -2.82 11.56 4.61
C MET A 86 -1.93 12.03 3.45
N CYS A 87 -0.79 11.38 3.21
CA CYS A 87 0.14 11.73 2.13
C CYS A 87 0.45 10.51 1.26
N PRO A 88 -0.44 10.13 0.32
CA PRO A 88 -0.29 8.89 -0.47
C PRO A 88 1.09 8.74 -1.11
N ASP A 89 1.66 9.80 -1.69
CA ASP A 89 2.99 9.77 -2.33
C ASP A 89 4.12 9.49 -1.32
N GLU A 90 4.03 10.08 -0.12
CA GLU A 90 5.01 9.84 0.95
C GLU A 90 4.82 8.46 1.58
N ALA A 91 3.56 8.00 1.69
CA ALA A 91 3.18 6.66 2.10
C ALA A 91 3.84 5.63 1.19
N GLU A 92 3.62 5.76 -0.11
CA GLU A 92 4.12 4.85 -1.14
C GLU A 92 5.65 4.82 -1.11
N LYS A 93 6.30 5.99 -1.05
CA LYS A 93 7.77 6.05 -0.97
C LYS A 93 8.32 5.40 0.29
N TYR A 94 7.68 5.62 1.45
CA TYR A 94 8.13 5.05 2.72
C TYR A 94 7.89 3.53 2.79
N ILE A 95 6.68 3.07 2.45
CA ILE A 95 6.34 1.64 2.30
C ILE A 95 7.31 0.96 1.33
N GLY A 96 7.49 1.52 0.14
CA GLY A 96 8.39 0.98 -0.88
C GLY A 96 9.85 0.90 -0.43
N SER A 97 10.31 1.84 0.41
CA SER A 97 11.66 1.78 1.00
C SER A 97 11.87 0.59 1.94
N LYS A 98 10.79 -0.05 2.41
CA LYS A 98 10.78 -1.27 3.22
C LYS A 98 10.66 -2.54 2.37
N GLY A 99 10.47 -2.41 1.05
CA GLY A 99 10.27 -3.53 0.13
C GLY A 99 8.84 -4.06 0.09
N ILE A 100 7.86 -3.24 0.48
CA ILE A 100 6.42 -3.51 0.38
C ILE A 100 5.86 -2.80 -0.86
#